data_AF-A0A349J754-F1
#
_entry.id   AF-A0A349J754-F1
#
_cell.length_a   1.000
_cell.length_b   1.000
_cell.length_c   1.000
_cell.angle_alpha   90.00
_cell.angle_beta   90.00
_cell.angle_gamma   90.00
#
_symmetry.space_group_name_H-M   'P 1'
#
loop_
_entity.id
_entity.type
_entity.pdbx_description
1 polymer ?
#
loop_
_entity_poly.entity_id
_entity_poly.type
_entity_poly.pdbx_seq_one_letter_code
_entity_poly.pdbx_strand_id
1 'polypeptide(L)'
;MKTLLLAVLAATCLAAEGGAAAQPPLPRSAPLAPVNTDVNLLDAEDRLLRDLELSARTRDERIQAILRSSSGVRPVAAADLGSGLERPRSERDKALNDLREALQEWLGRTHRSDKDMLDPASPTRQAAQASPLSAENRIAIAECLRDLALEAEPIDRELSLGEGLKEVEAMPAEMSDVLRSRAAWLRVFFLAELARLPGDPAKRAEQAGLARAAAEGFPGSFPASELAPAVAGLVADLPKAAP
;
A
#
# COMPACT_ATOMS: atom_id res chain seq x y z
N MET A 1 12.34 -49.02 52.15
CA MET A 1 12.55 -47.98 53.18
C MET A 1 13.37 -46.86 52.58
N LYS A 2 12.81 -45.64 52.60
CA LYS A 2 13.46 -44.33 52.74
C LYS A 2 14.87 -44.16 52.13
N THR A 3 14.96 -43.42 51.01
CA THR A 3 15.53 -42.04 50.88
C THR A 3 17.02 -42.06 50.55
N LEU A 4 17.61 -41.22 49.71
CA LEU A 4 17.23 -39.96 49.05
C LEU A 4 18.25 -39.80 47.91
N LEU A 5 17.85 -39.55 46.66
CA LEU A 5 17.95 -38.22 46.03
C LEU A 5 19.33 -37.55 46.24
N LEU A 6 20.17 -37.48 45.21
CA LEU A 6 20.49 -36.22 44.50
C LEU A 6 21.53 -36.46 43.38
N ALA A 7 21.30 -35.78 42.26
CA ALA A 7 22.30 -35.43 41.25
C ALA A 7 22.89 -36.56 40.37
N VAL A 8 21.96 -37.23 39.70
CA VAL A 8 21.96 -37.44 38.23
C VAL A 8 22.76 -36.36 37.47
N LEU A 9 23.69 -36.83 36.63
CA LEU A 9 24.23 -36.25 35.38
C LEU A 9 24.76 -34.79 35.42
N ALA A 10 25.95 -34.45 34.93
CA ALA A 10 26.86 -35.13 34.02
C ALA A 10 28.29 -34.74 34.38
N ALA A 11 29.03 -35.72 34.87
CA ALA A 11 30.48 -35.68 34.90
C ALA A 11 31.04 -35.95 33.49
N THR A 12 32.34 -35.66 33.38
CA THR A 12 33.30 -36.15 32.39
C THR A 12 33.39 -35.40 31.06
N CYS A 13 34.04 -34.24 31.13
CA CYS A 13 35.09 -33.90 30.17
C CYS A 13 36.18 -34.98 30.18
N LEU A 14 36.76 -35.21 29.00
CA LEU A 14 38.00 -35.96 28.70
C LEU A 14 37.89 -37.50 28.66
N ALA A 15 37.71 -38.06 27.46
CA ALA A 15 38.81 -38.68 26.69
C ALA A 15 38.27 -39.45 25.47
N ALA A 16 38.85 -39.20 24.28
CA ALA A 16 38.97 -40.07 23.09
C ALA A 16 39.25 -39.15 21.88
N GLU A 17 40.50 -38.99 21.45
CA GLU A 17 41.12 -39.80 20.39
C GLU A 17 40.27 -39.90 19.11
N GLY A 18 40.71 -39.19 18.07
CA GLY A 18 40.18 -39.29 16.72
C GLY A 18 40.95 -38.31 15.82
N GLY A 19 41.70 -38.85 14.86
CA GLY A 19 42.64 -38.10 14.03
C GLY A 19 42.06 -36.84 13.38
N ALA A 20 42.90 -35.84 13.22
CA ALA A 20 42.58 -34.64 12.46
C ALA A 20 42.10 -35.03 11.06
N ALA A 21 40.78 -34.94 10.85
CA ALA A 21 40.21 -35.02 9.52
C ALA A 21 40.79 -33.86 8.72
N ALA A 22 41.53 -34.19 7.65
CA ALA A 22 42.04 -33.21 6.71
C ALA A 22 40.86 -32.36 6.22
N GLN A 23 40.86 -31.07 6.58
CA GLN A 23 39.94 -30.10 6.00
C GLN A 23 40.11 -30.15 4.48
N PRO A 24 39.02 -30.27 3.70
CA PRO A 24 39.14 -30.16 2.25
C PRO A 24 39.74 -28.79 1.93
N PRO A 25 40.69 -28.70 0.97
CA PRO A 25 41.23 -27.41 0.57
C PRO A 25 40.05 -26.53 0.13
N LEU A 26 40.01 -25.31 0.68
CA LEU A 26 39.08 -24.27 0.24
C LEU A 26 39.11 -24.21 -1.30
N PRO A 27 37.95 -24.14 -1.97
CA PRO A 27 37.93 -24.04 -3.42
C PRO A 27 38.77 -22.83 -3.81
N ARG A 28 39.78 -23.05 -4.66
CA ARG A 28 40.57 -21.98 -5.26
C ARG A 28 39.57 -21.01 -5.88
N SER A 29 39.48 -19.80 -5.33
CA SER A 29 38.69 -18.72 -5.91
C SER A 29 39.10 -18.62 -7.37
N ALA A 30 38.16 -18.91 -8.27
CA ALA A 30 38.38 -18.69 -9.70
C ALA A 30 38.85 -17.23 -9.87
N PRO A 31 39.82 -16.96 -10.77
CA PRO A 31 40.18 -15.59 -11.07
C PRO A 31 38.90 -14.84 -11.46
N LEU A 32 38.60 -13.76 -10.74
CA LEU A 32 37.52 -12.84 -11.08
C LEU A 32 37.60 -12.57 -12.58
N ALA A 33 36.51 -12.88 -13.30
CA ALA A 33 36.41 -12.54 -14.71
C ALA A 33 36.74 -11.05 -14.87
N PRO A 34 37.48 -10.66 -15.94
CA PRO A 34 37.89 -9.28 -16.11
C PRO A 34 36.66 -8.39 -16.06
N VAL A 35 36.62 -7.53 -15.05
CA VAL A 35 35.59 -6.51 -14.90
C VAL A 35 35.67 -5.65 -16.15
N ASN A 36 34.61 -5.66 -16.96
CA ASN A 36 34.54 -4.82 -18.15
C ASN A 36 34.82 -3.38 -17.73
N THR A 37 35.93 -2.85 -18.22
CA THR A 37 36.47 -1.51 -17.95
C THR A 37 35.79 -0.44 -18.80
N ASP A 38 34.99 -0.83 -19.79
CA ASP A 38 34.29 0.10 -20.66
C ASP A 38 33.00 0.62 -20.02
N VAL A 39 33.07 1.85 -19.50
CA VAL A 39 31.97 2.59 -18.85
C VAL A 39 30.73 2.71 -19.76
N ASN A 40 30.91 2.64 -21.08
CA ASN A 40 29.84 2.78 -22.07
C ASN A 40 29.04 1.49 -22.32
N LEU A 41 29.47 0.35 -21.78
CA LEU A 41 28.77 -0.94 -21.90
C LEU A 41 27.99 -1.34 -20.64
N LEU A 42 27.99 -0.46 -19.62
CA LEU A 42 27.33 -0.71 -18.33
C LEU A 42 25.89 -0.19 -18.35
N ASP A 43 25.00 -0.94 -17.71
CA ASP A 43 23.63 -0.51 -17.46
C ASP A 43 23.63 0.80 -16.64
N ALA A 44 22.54 1.57 -16.74
CA ALA A 44 22.43 2.86 -16.06
C ALA A 44 22.57 2.73 -14.53
N GLU A 45 22.06 1.63 -13.97
CA GLU A 45 22.18 1.31 -12.54
C GLU A 45 23.62 0.99 -12.14
N ASP A 46 24.32 0.16 -12.93
CA ASP A 46 25.72 -0.21 -12.67
C ASP A 46 26.67 1.00 -12.74
N ARG A 47 26.40 1.96 -13.63
CA ARG A 47 27.14 3.22 -13.70
C ARG A 47 26.97 4.05 -12.44
N LEU A 48 25.73 4.19 -11.97
CA LEU A 48 25.42 4.94 -10.76
C LEU A 48 26.06 4.29 -9.52
N LEU A 49 26.02 2.96 -9.42
CA LEU A 49 26.67 2.23 -8.32
C LEU A 49 28.19 2.46 -8.29
N ARG A 50 28.85 2.43 -9.47
CA ARG A 50 30.29 2.74 -9.56
C ARG A 50 30.61 4.18 -9.19
N ASP A 51 29.80 5.15 -9.62
CA ASP A 51 29.98 6.55 -9.28
C ASP A 51 29.82 6.79 -7.77
N LEU A 52 28.84 6.13 -7.13
CA LEU A 52 28.68 6.17 -5.68
C LEU A 52 29.88 5.57 -4.96
N GLU A 53 30.38 4.42 -5.42
CA GLU A 53 31.55 3.76 -4.83
C GLU A 53 32.81 4.63 -4.95
N LEU A 54 33.05 5.23 -6.11
CA LEU A 54 34.15 6.19 -6.31
C LEU A 54 34.01 7.41 -5.41
N SER A 55 32.79 7.96 -5.27
CA SER A 55 32.54 9.10 -4.37
C SER A 55 32.81 8.75 -2.90
N ALA A 56 32.53 7.51 -2.50
CA ALA A 56 32.75 7.03 -1.14
C ALA A 56 34.26 6.88 -0.86
N ARG A 57 34.98 6.21 -1.76
CA ARG A 57 36.45 6.06 -1.66
C ARG A 57 37.16 7.41 -1.61
N THR A 58 36.75 8.36 -2.46
CA THR A 58 37.34 9.71 -2.49
C THR A 58 37.09 10.46 -1.18
N ARG A 59 35.92 10.28 -0.55
CA ARG A 59 35.61 10.86 0.77
C ARG A 59 36.47 10.24 1.87
N ASP A 60 36.63 8.92 1.88
CA ASP A 60 37.44 8.23 2.87
C ASP A 60 38.92 8.60 2.76
N GLU A 61 39.45 8.70 1.53
CA GLU A 61 40.80 9.19 1.29
C GLU A 61 40.99 10.62 1.81
N ARG A 62 39.99 11.49 1.62
CA ARG A 62 40.01 12.86 2.12
C ARG A 62 39.94 12.91 3.64
N ILE A 63 39.11 12.09 4.28
CA ILE A 63 39.04 11.95 5.74
C ILE A 63 40.39 11.47 6.28
N GLN A 64 40.97 10.44 5.67
CA GLN A 64 42.28 9.91 6.05
C GLN A 64 43.40 10.92 5.80
N ALA A 65 43.32 11.75 4.76
CA ALA A 65 44.27 12.83 4.53
C ALA A 65 44.15 13.93 5.59
N ILE A 66 42.93 14.29 6.00
CA ILE A 66 42.68 15.23 7.10
C ILE A 66 43.22 14.65 8.41
N LEU A 67 42.93 13.39 8.72
CA LEU A 67 43.42 12.71 9.93
C LEU A 67 44.95 12.56 9.94
N ARG A 68 45.58 12.28 8.79
CA ARG A 68 47.04 12.26 8.68
C ARG A 68 47.62 13.66 8.82
N SER A 69 47.00 14.69 8.25
CA SER A 69 47.44 16.08 8.43
C SER A 69 47.28 16.58 9.87
N SER A 70 46.33 16.02 10.62
CA SER A 70 46.14 16.33 12.05
C SER A 70 46.98 15.45 12.98
N SER A 71 47.64 14.39 12.48
CA SER A 71 48.44 13.46 13.28
C SER A 71 49.71 14.06 13.91
N GLY A 72 50.06 15.30 13.57
CA GLY A 72 51.10 16.10 14.24
C GLY A 72 50.58 17.10 15.28
N VAL A 73 49.26 17.30 15.36
CA VAL A 73 48.63 18.18 16.35
C VAL A 73 48.32 17.33 17.58
N ARG A 74 49.09 17.50 18.67
CA ARG A 74 48.70 16.94 19.97
C ARG A 74 47.24 17.30 20.23
N PRO A 75 46.36 16.35 20.62
CA PRO A 75 45.06 16.73 21.10
C PRO A 75 45.31 17.66 22.28
N VAL A 76 44.97 18.94 22.14
CA VAL A 76 44.95 19.87 23.25
C VAL A 76 44.06 19.22 24.28
N ALA A 77 44.64 18.80 25.41
CA ALA A 77 43.87 18.27 26.51
C ALA A 77 42.77 19.28 26.79
N ALA A 78 41.51 18.86 26.70
CA ALA A 78 40.34 19.73 26.83
C ALA A 78 40.30 20.49 28.17
N ALA A 79 41.19 20.16 29.10
CA ALA A 79 41.34 20.78 30.42
C ALA A 79 41.77 22.26 30.39
N ASP A 80 42.44 22.75 29.34
CA ASP A 80 42.98 24.13 29.31
C ASP A 80 42.17 25.12 28.43
N LEU A 81 41.05 24.69 27.86
CA LEU A 81 40.13 25.56 27.10
C LEU A 81 38.92 25.96 27.96
N GLY A 82 39.21 26.65 29.06
CA GLY A 82 38.36 27.69 29.64
C GLY A 82 37.17 27.21 30.49
N SER A 83 37.38 27.21 31.81
CA SER A 83 36.34 27.19 32.84
C SER A 83 35.29 28.33 32.74
N GLY A 84 35.46 29.28 31.81
CA GLY A 84 34.49 30.33 31.49
C GLY A 84 33.61 30.07 30.27
N LEU A 85 33.88 29.02 29.46
CA LEU A 85 33.15 28.73 28.22
C LEU A 85 32.11 27.61 28.36
N GLU A 86 32.07 26.91 29.50
CA GLU A 86 31.09 25.84 29.73
C GLU A 86 29.65 26.33 29.67
N ARG A 87 29.38 27.52 30.20
CA ARG A 87 28.03 28.11 30.18
C ARG A 87 27.59 28.55 28.77
N PRO A 88 28.39 29.31 27.99
CA PRO A 88 28.08 29.56 26.59
C PRO A 88 27.93 28.28 25.75
N ARG A 89 28.73 27.24 26.03
CA ARG A 89 28.62 25.94 25.33
C ARG A 89 27.32 25.22 25.68
N SER A 90 26.95 25.16 26.95
CA SER A 90 25.70 24.50 27.36
C SER A 90 24.46 25.24 26.86
N GLU A 91 24.49 26.57 26.83
CA GLU A 91 23.42 27.40 26.24
C GLU A 91 23.30 27.18 24.73
N ARG A 92 24.43 27.10 24.00
CA ARG A 92 24.44 26.78 22.58
C ARG A 92 23.91 25.37 22.30
N ASP A 93 24.38 24.38 23.05
CA ASP A 93 24.00 22.99 22.85
C ASP A 93 22.52 22.77 23.20
N LYS A 94 22.00 23.51 24.20
CA LYS A 94 20.56 23.58 24.49
C LYS A 94 19.79 24.20 23.32
N ALA A 95 20.20 25.35 22.80
CA ALA A 95 19.54 25.99 21.66
C ALA A 95 19.52 25.10 20.40
N LEU A 96 20.58 24.32 20.17
CA LEU A 96 20.62 23.35 19.07
C LEU A 96 19.66 22.18 19.28
N ASN A 97 19.51 21.70 20.51
CA ASN A 97 18.53 20.66 20.83
C ASN A 97 17.11 21.19 20.72
N ASP A 98 16.83 22.39 21.23
CA ASP A 98 15.53 23.06 21.11
C ASP A 98 15.14 23.26 19.62
N LEU A 99 16.11 23.64 18.77
CA LEU A 99 15.91 23.74 17.32
C LEU A 99 15.60 22.38 16.68
N ARG A 100 16.31 21.31 17.07
CA ARG A 100 16.06 19.96 16.55
C ARG A 100 14.67 19.45 16.96
N GLU A 101 14.27 19.68 18.21
CA GLU A 101 12.93 19.33 18.68
C GLU A 101 11.87 20.11 17.92
N ALA A 102 12.04 21.42 17.74
CA ALA A 102 11.11 22.25 16.95
C ALA A 102 11.02 21.79 15.50
N LEU A 103 12.13 21.40 14.87
CA LEU A 103 12.14 20.84 13.51
C LEU A 103 11.46 19.48 13.45
N GLN A 104 11.69 18.59 14.42
CA GLN A 104 11.01 17.29 14.51
C GLN A 104 9.51 17.47 14.74
N GLU A 105 9.11 18.43 15.57
CA GLU A 105 7.70 18.73 15.81
C GLU A 105 7.05 19.30 14.53
N TRP A 106 7.72 20.21 13.83
CA TRP A 106 7.24 20.75 12.55
C TRP A 106 7.14 19.68 11.46
N LEU A 107 8.14 18.79 11.36
CA LEU A 107 8.09 17.61 10.47
C LEU A 107 6.96 16.66 10.88
N GLY A 108 6.74 16.46 12.18
CA GLY A 108 5.62 15.67 12.69
C GLY A 108 4.26 16.27 12.34
N ARG A 109 4.10 17.59 12.43
CA ARG A 109 2.87 18.29 12.03
C ARG A 109 2.65 18.22 10.52
N THR A 110 3.69 18.44 9.72
CA THR A 110 3.60 18.38 8.24
C THR A 110 3.35 16.96 7.73
N HIS A 111 3.97 15.93 8.32
CA HIS A 111 3.69 14.54 7.97
C HIS A 111 2.33 14.04 8.47
N ARG A 112 1.78 14.61 9.55
CA ARG A 112 0.39 14.34 9.97
C ARG A 112 -0.62 14.99 9.02
N SER A 113 -0.38 16.23 8.59
CA SER A 113 -1.24 16.87 7.58
C SER A 113 -1.17 16.14 6.23
N ASP A 114 -0.04 15.52 5.89
CA ASP A 114 0.10 14.75 4.64
C ASP A 114 -0.72 13.45 4.63
N LYS A 115 -1.15 12.97 5.82
CA LYS A 115 -2.05 11.81 5.98
C LYS A 115 -3.48 12.22 6.31
N ASP A 116 -3.76 13.51 6.43
CA ASP A 116 -5.07 14.00 6.77
C ASP A 116 -5.93 14.03 5.50
N MET A 117 -6.83 13.05 5.38
CA MET A 117 -7.65 12.85 4.17
C MET A 117 -8.67 13.98 3.92
N LEU A 118 -8.81 14.91 4.87
CA LEU A 118 -9.79 16.00 4.83
C LEU A 118 -9.11 17.37 4.93
N ASP A 119 -7.90 17.55 4.38
CA ASP A 119 -7.27 18.88 4.33
C ASP A 119 -8.01 19.81 3.34
N PRO A 120 -8.68 20.89 3.82
CA PRO A 120 -9.36 21.86 2.98
C PRO A 120 -8.41 22.76 2.17
N ALA A 121 -7.11 22.79 2.51
CA ALA A 121 -6.14 23.72 1.91
C ALA A 121 -5.60 23.25 0.54
N SER A 122 -5.92 22.03 0.10
CA SER A 122 -5.38 21.44 -1.12
C SER A 122 -6.51 20.99 -2.08
N PRO A 123 -7.05 21.88 -2.93
CA PRO A 123 -8.14 21.55 -3.84
C PRO A 123 -7.75 20.50 -4.89
N THR A 124 -6.47 20.42 -5.28
CA THR A 124 -5.98 19.48 -6.29
C THR A 124 -5.94 18.03 -5.77
N ARG A 125 -5.59 17.81 -4.49
CA ARG A 125 -5.66 16.46 -3.88
C ARG A 125 -7.10 16.03 -3.61
N GLN A 126 -7.96 16.95 -3.19
CA GLN A 126 -9.39 16.68 -3.06
C GLN A 126 -10.00 16.28 -4.40
N ALA A 127 -9.66 16.95 -5.50
CA ALA A 127 -10.16 16.59 -6.83
C ALA A 127 -9.67 15.19 -7.29
N ALA A 128 -8.40 14.84 -7.03
CA ALA A 128 -7.84 13.53 -7.37
C ALA A 128 -8.44 12.38 -6.52
N GLN A 129 -8.80 12.65 -5.26
CA GLN A 129 -9.40 11.66 -4.36
C GLN A 129 -10.94 11.62 -4.43
N ALA A 130 -11.57 12.71 -4.88
CA ALA A 130 -13.01 12.78 -5.06
C ALA A 130 -13.51 11.68 -5.98
N SER A 131 -12.78 11.32 -7.04
CA SER A 131 -13.23 10.29 -7.99
C SER A 131 -13.36 8.89 -7.36
N PRO A 132 -12.30 8.27 -6.78
CA PRO A 132 -12.42 6.94 -6.19
C PRO A 132 -13.30 6.90 -4.93
N LEU A 133 -13.18 7.89 -4.02
CA LEU A 133 -14.03 7.95 -2.84
C LEU A 133 -15.50 8.24 -3.19
N SER A 134 -15.75 9.01 -4.25
CA SER A 134 -17.13 9.19 -4.74
C SER A 134 -17.69 7.90 -5.32
N ALA A 135 -16.89 7.10 -6.03
CA ALA A 135 -17.35 5.81 -6.56
C ALA A 135 -17.73 4.84 -5.43
N GLU A 136 -16.87 4.71 -4.42
CA GLU A 136 -17.15 3.87 -3.24
C GLU A 136 -18.38 4.35 -2.48
N ASN A 137 -18.48 5.65 -2.22
CA ASN A 137 -19.63 6.23 -1.53
C ASN A 137 -20.93 6.04 -2.33
N ARG A 138 -20.91 6.24 -3.65
CA ARG A 138 -22.08 6.01 -4.50
C ARG A 138 -22.48 4.54 -4.53
N ILE A 139 -21.52 3.61 -4.52
CA ILE A 139 -21.82 2.19 -4.47
C ILE A 139 -22.49 1.87 -3.13
N ALA A 140 -21.96 2.39 -2.02
CA ALA A 140 -22.57 2.22 -0.71
C ALA A 140 -23.99 2.81 -0.65
N ILE A 141 -24.23 3.97 -1.26
CA ILE A 141 -25.58 4.57 -1.36
C ILE A 141 -26.50 3.67 -2.19
N ALA A 142 -26.05 3.20 -3.34
CA ALA A 142 -26.83 2.29 -4.18
C ALA A 142 -27.16 0.99 -3.44
N GLU A 143 -26.24 0.43 -2.65
CA GLU A 143 -26.53 -0.75 -1.84
C GLU A 143 -27.53 -0.48 -0.72
N CYS A 144 -27.44 0.67 -0.07
CA CYS A 144 -28.44 1.10 0.90
C CYS A 144 -29.83 1.21 0.24
N LEU A 145 -29.90 1.80 -0.96
CA LEU A 145 -31.15 1.92 -1.73
C LEU A 145 -31.69 0.55 -2.18
N ARG A 146 -30.82 -0.40 -2.49
CA ARG A 146 -31.21 -1.80 -2.73
C ARG A 146 -31.88 -2.40 -1.50
N ASP A 147 -31.24 -2.27 -0.34
CA ASP A 147 -31.74 -2.86 0.90
C ASP A 147 -33.06 -2.21 1.31
N LEU A 148 -33.17 -0.88 1.20
CA LEU A 148 -34.43 -0.14 1.40
C LEU A 148 -35.52 -0.60 0.42
N ALA A 149 -35.19 -0.78 -0.87
CA ALA A 149 -36.17 -1.24 -1.86
C ALA A 149 -36.69 -2.66 -1.60
N LEU A 150 -35.88 -3.53 -0.98
CA LEU A 150 -36.31 -4.89 -0.61
C LEU A 150 -37.28 -4.90 0.58
N GLU A 151 -37.18 -3.90 1.47
CA GLU A 151 -38.01 -3.78 2.67
C GLU A 151 -39.22 -2.85 2.49
N ALA A 152 -39.21 -2.00 1.46
CA ALA A 152 -40.20 -0.95 1.24
C ALA A 152 -41.54 -1.43 0.68
N GLU A 153 -42.58 -0.65 1.00
CA GLU A 153 -43.90 -0.71 0.35
C GLU A 153 -43.81 -0.35 -1.15
N PRO A 154 -44.76 -0.78 -2.01
CA PRO A 154 -44.62 -0.71 -3.47
C PRO A 154 -44.28 0.68 -4.04
N ILE A 155 -44.80 1.76 -3.47
CA ILE A 155 -44.58 3.14 -3.94
C ILE A 155 -43.17 3.60 -3.61
N ASP A 156 -42.73 3.40 -2.36
CA ASP A 156 -41.40 3.79 -1.89
C ASP A 156 -40.30 2.91 -2.52
N ARG A 157 -40.65 1.66 -2.85
CA ARG A 157 -39.81 0.74 -3.60
C ARG A 157 -39.51 1.24 -5.01
N GLU A 158 -40.50 1.69 -5.77
CA GLU A 158 -40.27 2.25 -7.13
C GLU A 158 -39.31 3.44 -7.08
N LEU A 159 -39.52 4.34 -6.12
CA LEU A 159 -38.68 5.52 -5.94
C LEU A 159 -37.23 5.13 -5.57
N SER A 160 -37.06 4.23 -4.60
CA SER A 160 -35.74 3.76 -4.16
C SER A 160 -34.98 3.04 -5.28
N LEU A 161 -35.67 2.21 -6.08
CA LEU A 161 -35.06 1.53 -7.24
C LEU A 161 -34.65 2.53 -8.32
N GLY A 162 -35.49 3.53 -8.60
CA GLY A 162 -35.21 4.58 -9.56
C GLY A 162 -34.04 5.48 -9.15
N GLU A 163 -33.94 5.83 -7.87
CA GLU A 163 -32.81 6.56 -7.31
C GLU A 163 -31.52 5.72 -7.32
N GLY A 164 -31.62 4.44 -6.95
CA GLY A 164 -30.50 3.51 -6.98
C GLY A 164 -29.92 3.34 -8.38
N LEU A 165 -30.78 3.24 -9.41
CA LEU A 165 -30.33 3.18 -10.80
C LEU A 165 -29.58 4.45 -11.21
N LYS A 166 -30.06 5.64 -10.83
CA LYS A 166 -29.39 6.92 -11.13
C LYS A 166 -28.01 7.00 -10.49
N GLU A 167 -27.87 6.55 -9.26
CA GLU A 167 -26.55 6.54 -8.58
C GLU A 167 -25.55 5.64 -9.30
N VAL A 168 -26.00 4.48 -9.79
CA VAL A 168 -25.15 3.55 -10.56
C VAL A 168 -24.82 4.11 -11.95
N GLU A 169 -25.73 4.83 -12.60
CA GLU A 169 -25.48 5.46 -13.90
C GLU A 169 -24.59 6.71 -13.81
N ALA A 170 -24.60 7.41 -12.66
CA ALA A 170 -23.77 8.58 -12.39
C ALA A 170 -22.34 8.23 -11.93
N MET A 171 -21.97 6.95 -11.97
CA MET A 171 -20.65 6.47 -11.56
C MET A 171 -19.54 6.98 -12.51
N PRO A 172 -18.34 7.30 -11.98
CA PRO A 172 -17.20 7.68 -12.81
C PRO A 172 -16.73 6.49 -13.68
N ALA A 173 -16.27 6.76 -14.90
CA ALA A 173 -15.77 5.71 -15.80
C ALA A 173 -14.49 5.03 -15.26
N GLU A 174 -13.65 5.79 -14.55
CA GLU A 174 -12.42 5.32 -13.94
C GLU A 174 -12.69 4.80 -12.53
N MET A 175 -12.72 3.48 -12.39
CA MET A 175 -12.87 2.78 -11.11
C MET A 175 -12.20 1.42 -11.17
N SER A 176 -11.87 0.86 -10.00
CA SER A 176 -11.28 -0.47 -9.89
C SER A 176 -12.23 -1.55 -10.44
N ASP A 177 -11.69 -2.64 -10.95
CA ASP A 177 -12.50 -3.71 -11.56
C ASP A 177 -13.47 -4.36 -10.56
N VAL A 178 -13.11 -4.39 -9.27
CA VAL A 178 -13.99 -4.87 -8.19
C VAL A 178 -15.23 -3.98 -8.10
N LEU A 179 -15.05 -2.65 -8.03
CA LEU A 179 -16.15 -1.70 -7.96
C LEU A 179 -16.98 -1.69 -9.25
N ARG A 180 -16.33 -1.81 -10.41
CA ARG A 180 -17.01 -1.86 -11.71
C ARG A 180 -17.92 -3.07 -11.84
N SER A 181 -17.45 -4.26 -11.45
CA SER A 181 -18.26 -5.49 -11.48
C SER A 181 -19.44 -5.42 -10.50
N ARG A 182 -19.23 -4.83 -9.33
CA ARG A 182 -20.29 -4.61 -8.33
C ARG A 182 -21.34 -3.62 -8.80
N ALA A 183 -20.93 -2.50 -9.39
CA ALA A 183 -21.82 -1.51 -10.00
C ALA A 183 -22.63 -2.12 -11.16
N ALA A 184 -22.00 -2.94 -12.02
CA ALA A 184 -22.69 -3.63 -13.09
C ALA A 184 -23.75 -4.62 -12.58
N TRP A 185 -23.46 -5.35 -11.49
CA TRP A 185 -24.44 -6.21 -10.83
C TRP A 185 -25.61 -5.41 -10.24
N LEU A 186 -25.34 -4.30 -9.54
CA LEU A 186 -26.38 -3.41 -9.01
C LEU A 186 -27.26 -2.83 -10.12
N ARG A 187 -26.67 -2.46 -11.26
CA ARG A 187 -27.42 -2.01 -12.43
C ARG A 187 -28.43 -3.07 -12.89
N VAL A 188 -27.99 -4.32 -13.03
CA VAL A 188 -28.88 -5.42 -13.42
C VAL A 188 -29.99 -5.61 -12.37
N PHE A 189 -29.65 -5.54 -11.07
CA PHE A 189 -30.63 -5.63 -10.00
C PHE A 189 -31.72 -4.56 -10.13
N PHE A 190 -31.36 -3.28 -10.22
CA PHE A 190 -32.34 -2.19 -10.28
C PHE A 190 -33.23 -2.29 -11.52
N LEU A 191 -32.66 -2.58 -12.69
CA LEU A 191 -33.42 -2.76 -13.93
C LEU A 191 -34.38 -3.96 -13.84
N ALA A 192 -33.90 -5.09 -13.30
CA ALA A 192 -34.73 -6.28 -13.13
C ALA A 192 -35.88 -6.06 -12.15
N GLU A 193 -35.63 -5.38 -11.03
CA GLU A 193 -36.64 -5.06 -10.03
C GLU A 193 -37.68 -4.05 -10.56
N LEU A 194 -37.24 -3.01 -11.27
CA LEU A 194 -38.15 -2.06 -11.93
C LEU A 194 -39.06 -2.76 -12.95
N ALA A 195 -38.55 -3.78 -13.66
CA ALA A 195 -39.34 -4.58 -14.59
C ALA A 195 -40.40 -5.47 -13.90
N ARG A 196 -40.21 -5.80 -12.60
CA ARG A 196 -41.13 -6.63 -11.80
C ARG A 196 -42.28 -5.84 -11.18
N LEU A 197 -42.13 -4.52 -11.04
CA LEU A 197 -43.17 -3.67 -10.44
C LEU A 197 -44.46 -3.68 -11.26
N PRO A 198 -45.63 -3.49 -10.62
CA PRO A 198 -46.88 -3.27 -11.34
C PRO A 198 -46.86 -1.89 -12.02
N GLY A 199 -47.23 -1.81 -13.30
CA GLY A 199 -47.22 -0.54 -14.03
C GLY A 199 -47.33 -0.70 -15.54
N ASP A 200 -46.88 0.33 -16.27
CA ASP A 200 -46.90 0.39 -17.73
C ASP A 200 -46.15 -0.81 -18.35
N PRO A 201 -46.82 -1.68 -19.13
CA PRO A 201 -46.20 -2.85 -19.73
C PRO A 201 -45.06 -2.51 -20.68
N ALA A 202 -45.11 -1.35 -21.37
CA ALA A 202 -44.05 -0.95 -22.29
C ALA A 202 -42.76 -0.64 -21.54
N LYS A 203 -42.84 0.17 -20.47
CA LYS A 203 -41.69 0.46 -19.59
C LYS A 203 -41.11 -0.80 -18.98
N ARG A 204 -41.96 -1.72 -18.50
CA ARG A 204 -41.48 -2.99 -17.91
C ARG A 204 -40.74 -3.85 -18.93
N ALA A 205 -41.24 -3.93 -20.16
CA ALA A 205 -40.57 -4.66 -21.23
C ALA A 205 -39.23 -4.02 -21.60
N GLU A 206 -39.15 -2.69 -21.64
CA GLU A 206 -37.90 -1.94 -21.87
C GLU A 206 -36.87 -2.23 -20.75
N GLN A 207 -37.27 -2.07 -19.48
CA GLN A 207 -36.40 -2.35 -18.33
C GLN A 207 -35.92 -3.81 -18.31
N ALA A 208 -36.81 -4.77 -18.63
CA ALA A 208 -36.45 -6.17 -18.76
C ALA A 208 -35.47 -6.43 -19.92
N GLY A 209 -35.62 -5.73 -21.04
CA GLY A 209 -34.68 -5.78 -22.16
C GLY A 209 -33.30 -5.27 -21.78
N LEU A 210 -33.23 -4.11 -21.13
CA LEU A 210 -31.99 -3.51 -20.64
C LEU A 210 -31.30 -4.39 -19.60
N ALA A 211 -32.07 -4.97 -18.66
CA ALA A 211 -31.54 -5.89 -17.65
C ALA A 211 -30.90 -7.13 -18.29
N ARG A 212 -31.56 -7.73 -19.29
CA ARG A 212 -31.03 -8.90 -20.01
C ARG A 212 -29.77 -8.56 -20.81
N ALA A 213 -29.79 -7.46 -21.56
CA ALA A 213 -28.61 -7.04 -22.34
C ALA A 213 -27.40 -6.80 -21.42
N ALA A 214 -27.61 -6.16 -20.26
CA ALA A 214 -26.57 -5.97 -19.26
C ALA A 214 -26.08 -7.30 -18.64
N ALA A 215 -26.99 -8.24 -18.37
CA ALA A 215 -26.65 -9.56 -17.85
C ALA A 215 -25.86 -10.42 -18.85
N GLU A 216 -26.23 -10.39 -20.14
CA GLU A 216 -25.53 -11.11 -21.21
C GLU A 216 -24.10 -10.58 -21.43
N GLY A 217 -23.89 -9.27 -21.30
CA GLY A 217 -22.57 -8.65 -21.42
C GLY A 217 -21.67 -8.82 -20.17
N PHE A 218 -22.26 -9.19 -19.03
CA PHE A 218 -21.55 -9.27 -17.75
C PHE A 218 -20.38 -10.27 -17.73
N PRO A 219 -20.55 -11.56 -18.10
CA PRO A 219 -19.45 -12.53 -18.05
C PRO A 219 -18.30 -12.21 -19.00
N GLY A 220 -18.59 -11.53 -20.13
CA GLY A 220 -17.55 -11.07 -21.06
C GLY A 220 -16.75 -9.88 -20.51
N SER A 221 -17.42 -8.97 -19.80
CA SER A 221 -16.81 -7.76 -19.24
C SER A 221 -16.09 -8.03 -17.92
N PHE A 222 -16.54 -9.00 -17.13
CA PHE A 222 -16.06 -9.30 -15.78
C PHE A 222 -15.84 -10.81 -15.56
N PRO A 223 -14.93 -11.46 -16.31
CA PRO A 223 -14.78 -12.92 -16.29
C PRO A 223 -14.30 -13.48 -14.94
N ALA A 224 -13.60 -12.66 -14.14
CA ALA A 224 -13.09 -13.04 -12.82
C ALA A 224 -14.10 -12.79 -11.67
N SER A 225 -15.29 -12.24 -11.96
CA SER A 225 -16.26 -11.89 -10.93
C SER A 225 -17.11 -13.08 -10.51
N GLU A 226 -17.20 -13.33 -9.21
CA GLU A 226 -18.08 -14.36 -8.62
C GLU A 226 -19.57 -14.00 -8.71
N LEU A 227 -19.92 -12.79 -9.16
CA LEU A 227 -21.30 -12.31 -9.23
C LEU A 227 -22.06 -12.81 -10.47
N ALA A 228 -21.38 -13.44 -11.44
CA ALA A 228 -22.00 -13.89 -12.68
C ALA A 228 -23.24 -14.81 -12.48
N PRO A 229 -23.24 -15.79 -11.55
CA PRO A 229 -24.44 -16.59 -11.26
C PRO A 229 -25.58 -15.76 -10.67
N ALA A 230 -25.27 -14.78 -9.81
CA ALA A 230 -26.27 -13.89 -9.22
C ALA A 230 -26.91 -12.99 -10.28
N VAL A 231 -26.10 -12.45 -11.20
CA VAL A 231 -26.58 -11.67 -12.37
C VAL A 231 -27.52 -12.50 -13.24
N ALA A 232 -27.17 -13.74 -13.54
CA ALA A 232 -28.02 -14.64 -14.34
C ALA A 232 -29.35 -14.94 -13.61
N GLY A 233 -29.31 -15.15 -12.30
CA GLY A 233 -30.50 -15.36 -11.47
C GLY A 233 -31.46 -14.17 -11.46
N LEU A 234 -30.94 -12.93 -11.50
CA LEU A 234 -31.76 -11.72 -11.50
C LEU A 234 -32.64 -11.59 -12.75
N VAL A 235 -32.22 -12.12 -13.90
CA VAL A 235 -32.94 -11.98 -15.17
C VAL A 235 -33.74 -13.21 -15.57
N ALA A 236 -33.58 -14.34 -14.89
CA ALA A 236 -34.18 -15.63 -15.24
C ALA A 236 -35.71 -15.56 -15.33
N ASP A 237 -36.35 -14.87 -14.39
CA ASP A 237 -37.80 -14.83 -14.24
C ASP A 237 -38.46 -13.59 -14.89
N LEU A 238 -37.69 -12.78 -15.65
CA LEU A 238 -38.23 -11.58 -16.27
C LEU A 238 -39.15 -11.93 -17.46
N PRO A 239 -40.27 -11.21 -17.66
CA PRO A 239 -41.19 -11.46 -18.77
C PRO A 239 -40.50 -11.22 -20.12
N LYS A 240 -40.42 -12.24 -20.98
CA LYS A 240 -39.81 -12.10 -22.32
C LYS A 240 -40.63 -11.08 -23.13
N ALA A 241 -39.95 -10.14 -23.78
CA ALA A 241 -40.59 -9.28 -24.75
C ALA A 241 -41.24 -10.17 -25.82
N ALA A 242 -42.53 -9.96 -26.10
CA ALA A 242 -43.19 -10.67 -27.18
C ALA A 242 -42.49 -10.30 -28.50
N PRO A 243 -42.26 -11.27 -29.41
CA PRO A 243 -41.60 -11.04 -30.68
C PRO A 243 -42.37 -10.08 -31.58
#